data_AF-A0A535X6X7-F1
#
_entry.id   AF-A0A535X6X7-F1
#
_cell.length_a   1.000
_cell.length_b   1.000
_cell.length_c   1.000
_cell.angle_alpha   90.00
_cell.angle_beta   90.00
_cell.angle_gamma   90.00
#
_symmetry.space_group_name_H-M   'P 1'
#
loop_
_entity.id
_entity.type
_entity.pdbx_description
1 polymer ?
#
loop_
_entity_poly.entity_id
_entity_poly.type
_entity_poly.pdbx_seq_one_letter_code
_entity_poly.pdbx_strand_id
1 'polypeptide(L)'
;MVIPNIGAFIAWGLITALFIPTGWTPNETLAKLVGPLITYLLPILIGYTGGKLVYGHRGGVVGAIVTAGIVVGSSVPMFLGAMIVGPLGGYLIKKFDDATAERVPVGFEMLVTNFSAGILGAILAILGLIVVGPVLDTFSNALGNFVHALINAGLLPIADIPIEVAKVLFLNNAINHGVLAPLGAADAAKNGRAIEFLLETNPGPGLGLLTAFWFAGKGLAKASAPGAIIIHFLGGIHEIYFPYVLSHPVMILAMWAGGISADIVFVIFRAGL
;
A
#
# COMPACT_ATOMS: atom_id res chain seq x y z
N MET A 1 2.13 -7.21 10.30
CA MET A 1 1.52 -5.87 10.37
C MET A 1 0.29 -5.72 9.48
N VAL A 2 0.32 -6.20 8.23
CA VAL A 2 -0.82 -6.06 7.30
C VAL A 2 -1.87 -7.18 7.46
N ILE A 3 -1.46 -8.45 7.52
CA ILE A 3 -2.38 -9.60 7.71
C ILE A 3 -3.30 -9.46 8.93
N PRO A 4 -2.84 -9.05 10.13
CA PRO A 4 -3.73 -8.87 11.27
C PRO A 4 -4.88 -7.89 11.02
N ASN A 5 -4.74 -7.02 10.02
CA ASN A 5 -5.72 -6.01 9.63
C ASN A 5 -6.49 -6.37 8.35
N ILE A 6 -6.37 -7.60 7.82
CA ILE A 6 -6.99 -8.02 6.55
C ILE A 6 -8.52 -7.81 6.55
N GLY A 7 -9.18 -7.94 7.70
CA GLY A 7 -10.62 -7.68 7.83
C GLY A 7 -10.99 -6.24 7.48
N ALA A 8 -10.14 -5.26 7.83
CA ALA A 8 -10.36 -3.87 7.47
C ALA A 8 -10.19 -3.63 5.96
N PHE A 9 -9.21 -4.30 5.33
CA PHE A 9 -9.04 -4.28 3.87
C PHE A 9 -10.24 -4.90 3.15
N ILE A 10 -10.77 -6.02 3.65
CA ILE A 10 -11.96 -6.67 3.08
C ILE A 10 -13.17 -5.74 3.21
N ALA A 11 -13.39 -5.13 4.38
CA ALA A 11 -14.49 -4.19 4.58
C ALA A 11 -14.40 -2.99 3.62
N TRP A 12 -13.23 -2.38 3.52
CA TRP A 12 -12.98 -1.31 2.55
C TRP A 12 -13.21 -1.78 1.11
N GLY A 13 -12.67 -2.95 0.74
CA GLY A 13 -12.79 -3.50 -0.60
C GLY A 13 -14.24 -3.82 -1.00
N LEU A 14 -15.06 -4.34 -0.08
CA LEU A 14 -16.49 -4.58 -0.33
C LEU A 14 -17.25 -3.27 -0.50
N ILE A 15 -17.04 -2.28 0.37
CA ILE A 15 -17.66 -0.95 0.24
C ILE A 15 -17.28 -0.34 -1.11
N THR A 16 -16.02 -0.48 -1.51
CA THR A 16 -15.50 0.05 -2.76
C THR A 16 -16.14 -0.66 -3.95
N ALA A 17 -16.13 -1.99 -3.99
CA ALA A 17 -16.73 -2.78 -5.06
C ALA A 17 -18.24 -2.55 -5.22
N LEU A 18 -18.96 -2.26 -4.12
CA LEU A 18 -20.40 -2.05 -4.15
C LEU A 18 -20.77 -0.61 -4.54
N PHE A 19 -20.19 0.40 -3.90
CA PHE A 19 -20.83 1.72 -3.83
C PHE A 19 -20.16 2.82 -4.64
N ILE A 20 -18.94 2.64 -5.15
CA ILE A 20 -18.32 3.65 -6.04
C ILE A 20 -19.12 3.79 -7.34
N PRO A 21 -18.92 4.86 -8.14
CA PRO A 21 -19.66 5.06 -9.38
C PRO A 21 -19.60 3.88 -10.37
N THR A 22 -18.48 3.16 -10.39
CA THR A 22 -18.25 1.96 -11.21
C THR A 22 -18.53 0.64 -10.48
N GLY A 23 -19.05 0.69 -9.25
CA GLY A 23 -19.36 -0.46 -8.42
C GLY A 23 -20.67 -1.15 -8.83
N TRP A 24 -20.98 -2.29 -8.19
CA TRP A 24 -22.14 -3.09 -8.55
C TRP A 24 -23.49 -2.47 -8.15
N THR A 25 -23.52 -1.68 -7.09
CA THR A 25 -24.70 -0.97 -6.58
C THR A 25 -24.34 0.46 -6.17
N PRO A 26 -24.03 1.35 -7.12
CA PRO A 26 -23.47 2.68 -6.83
C PRO A 26 -24.32 3.50 -5.87
N ASN A 27 -23.67 4.17 -4.92
CA ASN A 27 -24.33 5.06 -3.96
C ASN A 27 -23.37 6.15 -3.50
N GLU A 28 -23.64 7.40 -3.86
CA GLU A 28 -22.75 8.54 -3.56
C GLU A 28 -22.49 8.75 -2.07
N THR A 29 -23.51 8.52 -1.22
CA THR A 29 -23.38 8.70 0.24
C THR A 29 -22.49 7.63 0.84
N LEU A 30 -22.68 6.36 0.45
CA LEU A 30 -21.88 5.25 0.96
C LEU A 30 -20.46 5.23 0.38
N ALA A 31 -20.28 5.67 -0.88
CA ALA A 31 -18.97 5.81 -1.52
C ALA A 31 -18.03 6.75 -0.76
N LYS A 32 -18.56 7.74 -0.03
CA LYS A 32 -17.76 8.66 0.80
C LYS A 32 -16.97 7.96 1.90
N LEU A 33 -17.32 6.71 2.26
CA LEU A 33 -16.55 5.90 3.21
C LEU A 33 -15.21 5.44 2.63
N VAL A 34 -15.11 5.25 1.31
CA VAL A 34 -13.94 4.64 0.65
C VAL A 34 -12.66 5.42 0.94
N GLY A 35 -12.69 6.74 0.71
CA GLY A 35 -11.52 7.61 0.86
C GLY A 35 -10.92 7.62 2.27
N PRO A 36 -11.70 7.95 3.32
CA PRO A 36 -11.21 7.93 4.70
C PRO A 36 -10.68 6.56 5.14
N LEU A 37 -11.30 5.47 4.68
CA LEU A 37 -10.85 4.12 5.02
C LEU A 37 -9.46 3.83 4.45
N ILE A 38 -9.25 4.04 3.14
CA ILE A 38 -7.95 3.72 2.51
C ILE A 38 -6.85 4.71 2.87
N THR A 39 -7.15 6.00 2.95
CA THR A 39 -6.13 7.02 3.19
C THR A 39 -5.73 7.09 4.66
N TYR A 40 -6.69 6.96 5.59
CA TYR A 40 -6.43 7.12 7.02
C TYR A 40 -6.49 5.81 7.79
N LEU A 41 -7.64 5.13 7.80
CA LEU A 41 -7.85 4.00 8.71
C LEU A 41 -6.84 2.88 8.48
N LEU A 42 -6.70 2.42 7.23
CA LEU A 42 -5.85 1.24 6.95
C LEU A 42 -4.36 1.51 7.23
N PRO A 43 -3.75 2.64 6.78
CA PRO A 43 -2.37 2.95 7.15
C PRO A 43 -2.20 3.09 8.66
N ILE A 44 -3.09 3.81 9.35
CA ILE A 44 -3.00 3.99 10.81
C ILE A 44 -3.06 2.65 11.55
N LEU A 45 -3.93 1.72 11.14
CA LEU A 45 -3.99 0.37 11.72
C LEU A 45 -2.68 -0.41 11.52
N ILE A 46 -2.05 -0.27 10.35
CA ILE A 46 -0.74 -0.88 10.09
C ILE A 46 0.32 -0.26 10.98
N GLY A 47 0.37 1.07 11.06
CA GLY A 47 1.29 1.81 11.92
C GLY A 47 1.16 1.44 13.39
N TYR A 48 -0.08 1.40 13.87
CA TYR A 48 -0.43 0.94 15.22
C TYR A 48 0.05 -0.50 15.46
N THR A 49 -0.25 -1.41 14.53
CA THR A 49 0.15 -2.81 14.65
C THR A 49 1.67 -2.95 14.65
N GLY A 50 2.38 -2.17 13.82
CA GLY A 50 3.83 -2.13 13.78
C GLY A 50 4.46 -1.66 15.08
N GLY A 51 4.01 -0.51 15.58
CA GLY A 51 4.47 0.01 16.86
C GLY A 51 4.14 -0.95 18.01
N LYS A 52 2.98 -1.61 17.94
CA LYS A 52 2.55 -2.58 18.96
C LYS A 52 3.41 -3.84 19.00
N LEU A 53 3.88 -4.32 17.85
CA LEU A 53 4.82 -5.44 17.80
C LEU A 53 6.17 -5.10 18.45
N VAL A 54 6.56 -3.82 18.46
CA VAL A 54 7.83 -3.38 19.05
C VAL A 54 7.71 -3.12 20.56
N TYR A 55 6.65 -2.43 21.00
CA TYR A 55 6.53 -1.97 22.38
C TYR A 55 5.09 -1.92 22.91
N GLY A 56 4.32 -2.97 22.61
CA GLY A 56 2.98 -3.17 23.16
C GLY A 56 2.00 -2.02 22.85
N HIS A 57 0.98 -1.83 23.68
CA HIS A 57 -0.05 -0.83 23.41
C HIS A 57 0.54 0.59 23.22
N ARG A 58 1.51 0.97 24.05
CA ARG A 58 2.14 2.29 24.02
C ARG A 58 2.91 2.53 22.73
N GLY A 59 3.70 1.55 22.28
CA GLY A 59 4.36 1.60 20.98
C GLY A 59 3.35 1.72 19.84
N GLY A 60 2.22 1.02 19.95
CA GLY A 60 1.13 1.12 18.97
C GLY A 60 0.53 2.51 18.89
N VAL A 61 0.24 3.16 20.03
CA VAL A 61 -0.30 4.53 20.06
C VAL A 61 0.67 5.50 19.40
N VAL A 62 1.96 5.46 19.74
CA VAL A 62 2.97 6.33 19.09
C VAL A 62 3.06 6.02 17.60
N GLY A 63 3.14 4.75 17.21
CA GLY A 63 3.16 4.33 15.81
C GLY A 63 1.95 4.84 15.01
N ALA A 64 0.76 4.85 15.60
CA ALA A 64 -0.45 5.42 15.00
C ALA A 64 -0.35 6.94 14.80
N ILE A 65 0.15 7.68 15.79
CA ILE A 65 0.33 9.15 15.72
C ILE A 65 1.32 9.51 14.60
N VAL A 66 2.47 8.84 14.55
CA VAL A 66 3.47 9.10 13.50
C VAL A 66 2.91 8.77 12.12
N THR A 67 2.14 7.68 12.03
CA THR A 67 1.49 7.29 10.78
C THR A 67 0.45 8.31 10.32
N ALA A 68 -0.31 8.89 11.24
CA ALA A 68 -1.24 9.97 10.90
C ALA A 68 -0.49 11.19 10.32
N GLY A 69 0.68 11.53 10.86
CA GLY A 69 1.52 12.62 10.34
C GLY A 69 1.92 12.43 8.89
N ILE A 70 2.39 11.24 8.51
CA ILE A 70 2.78 10.94 7.12
C ILE A 70 1.58 10.84 6.17
N VAL A 71 0.43 10.37 6.66
CA VAL A 71 -0.81 10.27 5.87
C VAL A 71 -1.29 11.65 5.45
N VAL A 72 -1.25 12.63 6.36
CA VAL A 72 -1.66 14.01 6.07
C VAL A 72 -0.73 14.68 5.06
N GLY A 73 0.54 14.28 5.02
CA GLY A 73 1.55 14.82 4.10
C GLY A 73 1.56 14.21 2.70
N SER A 74 0.63 13.31 2.40
CA SER A 74 0.61 12.56 1.14
C SER A 74 -0.77 12.57 0.50
N SER A 75 -0.81 12.69 -0.82
CA SER A 75 -2.01 12.49 -1.63
C SER A 75 -2.30 11.01 -1.93
N VAL A 76 -1.35 10.13 -1.61
CA VAL A 76 -1.42 8.69 -1.86
C VAL A 76 -1.47 7.90 -0.54
N PRO A 77 -2.21 6.78 -0.46
CA PRO A 77 -2.29 5.95 0.75
C PRO A 77 -0.91 5.48 1.27
N MET A 78 -0.54 5.86 2.50
CA MET A 78 0.81 5.68 3.04
C MET A 78 1.05 4.32 3.71
N PHE A 79 0.74 3.22 3.02
CA PHE A 79 0.93 1.87 3.56
C PHE A 79 2.40 1.53 3.81
N LEU A 80 3.29 1.75 2.84
CA LEU A 80 4.73 1.51 3.02
C LEU A 80 5.32 2.41 4.10
N GLY A 81 4.95 3.69 4.08
CA GLY A 81 5.35 4.63 5.12
C GLY A 81 4.92 4.14 6.50
N ALA A 82 3.67 3.73 6.67
CA ALA A 82 3.16 3.17 7.93
C ALA A 82 3.93 1.93 8.39
N MET A 83 4.34 1.07 7.45
CA MET A 83 5.15 -0.12 7.74
C MET A 83 6.53 0.22 8.31
N ILE A 84 7.08 1.38 7.95
CA ILE A 84 8.38 1.85 8.40
C ILE A 84 8.24 2.69 9.68
N VAL A 85 7.40 3.73 9.65
CA VAL A 85 7.32 4.72 10.73
C VAL A 85 6.59 4.19 11.96
N GLY A 86 5.67 3.24 11.80
CA GLY A 86 4.95 2.61 12.92
C GLY A 86 5.90 1.91 13.89
N PRO A 87 6.67 0.89 13.45
CA PRO A 87 7.68 0.24 14.26
C PRO A 87 8.77 1.20 14.75
N LEU A 88 9.19 2.17 13.93
CA LEU A 88 10.16 3.19 14.33
C LEU A 88 9.65 4.02 15.51
N GLY A 89 8.40 4.49 15.45
CA GLY A 89 7.75 5.21 16.55
C GLY A 89 7.70 4.36 17.83
N GLY A 90 7.32 3.08 17.69
CA GLY A 90 7.35 2.12 18.79
C GLY A 90 8.75 1.88 19.39
N TYR A 91 9.78 1.84 18.54
CA TYR A 91 11.16 1.69 18.96
C TYR A 91 11.69 2.92 19.69
N LEU A 92 11.40 4.12 19.18
CA LEU A 92 11.85 5.37 19.78
C LEU A 92 11.21 5.61 21.15
N ILE A 93 9.92 5.33 21.32
CA ILE A 93 9.28 5.45 22.64
C ILE A 93 9.80 4.40 23.63
N LYS A 94 10.10 3.18 23.15
CA LYS A 94 10.76 2.16 23.98
C LYS A 94 12.11 2.66 24.49
N LYS A 95 12.93 3.22 23.60
CA LYS A 95 14.24 3.78 23.96
C LYS A 95 14.14 4.94 24.93
N PHE A 96 13.12 5.80 24.78
CA PHE A 96 12.86 6.87 25.72
C PHE A 96 12.52 6.34 27.12
N ASP A 97 11.65 5.33 27.19
CA ASP A 97 11.28 4.70 28.46
C ASP A 97 12.47 4.01 29.14
N ASP A 98 13.23 3.21 28.39
CA ASP A 98 14.43 2.54 28.90
C ASP A 98 15.43 3.56 29.50
N ALA A 99 15.52 4.76 28.93
CA ALA A 99 16.40 5.83 29.41
C ALA A 99 15.84 6.64 30.59
N THR A 100 14.52 6.58 30.85
CA THR A 100 13.85 7.43 31.84
C THR A 100 13.27 6.66 33.02
N ALA A 101 13.08 5.34 32.90
CA ALA A 101 12.40 4.50 33.89
C ALA A 101 12.93 4.68 35.33
N GLU A 102 14.25 4.72 35.52
CA GLU A 102 14.88 4.88 36.85
C GLU A 102 14.78 6.31 37.41
N ARG A 103 14.39 7.28 36.58
CA ARG A 103 14.33 8.71 36.93
C ARG A 103 12.92 9.20 37.22
N VAL A 104 11.90 8.34 37.06
CA VAL A 104 10.50 8.73 37.28
C VAL A 104 10.14 8.59 38.76
N PRO A 105 9.70 9.67 39.43
CA PRO A 105 9.23 9.60 40.80
C PRO A 105 7.98 8.72 40.92
N VAL A 106 7.86 8.02 42.05
CA VAL A 106 6.69 7.19 42.35
C VAL A 106 5.40 8.01 42.33
N GLY A 107 4.37 7.53 41.64
CA GLY A 107 3.09 8.21 41.46
C GLY A 107 3.01 9.13 40.23
N PHE A 108 4.13 9.39 39.53
CA PHE A 108 4.17 10.16 38.29
C PHE A 108 4.27 9.29 37.03
N GLU A 109 4.27 7.96 37.15
CA GLU A 109 4.54 7.03 36.06
C GLU A 109 3.54 7.21 34.92
N MET A 110 2.24 7.28 35.23
CA MET A 110 1.20 7.47 34.21
C MET A 110 1.31 8.83 33.51
N LEU A 111 1.65 9.89 34.27
CA LEU A 111 1.83 11.23 33.73
C LEU A 111 2.99 11.26 32.75
N VAL A 112 4.18 10.82 33.18
CA VAL A 112 5.37 10.77 32.33
C VAL A 112 5.13 9.86 31.12
N THR A 113 4.45 8.73 31.33
CA THR A 113 4.15 7.76 30.28
C THR A 113 3.30 8.37 29.16
N ASN A 114 2.20 9.03 29.51
CA ASN A 114 1.30 9.63 28.54
C ASN A 114 1.89 10.89 27.88
N PHE A 115 2.52 11.78 28.67
CA PHE A 115 3.09 13.01 28.14
C PHE A 115 4.28 12.75 27.21
N SER A 116 5.19 11.85 27.56
CA SER A 116 6.33 11.53 26.69
C SER A 116 5.89 10.86 25.38
N ALA A 117 4.90 9.95 25.43
CA ALA A 117 4.32 9.36 24.22
C ALA A 117 3.65 10.43 23.34
N GLY A 118 2.93 11.38 23.94
CA GLY A 118 2.30 12.51 23.25
C GLY A 118 3.32 13.45 22.61
N ILE A 119 4.33 13.89 23.37
CA ILE A 119 5.38 14.81 22.89
C ILE A 119 6.20 14.16 21.78
N LEU A 120 6.71 12.95 22.01
CA LEU A 120 7.50 12.24 21.01
C LEU A 120 6.66 11.94 19.76
N GLY A 121 5.41 11.49 19.94
CA GLY A 121 4.48 11.26 18.85
C GLY A 121 4.24 12.52 18.02
N ALA A 122 4.01 13.67 18.67
CA ALA A 122 3.82 14.96 17.99
C ALA A 122 5.06 15.38 17.18
N ILE A 123 6.25 15.30 17.77
CA ILE A 123 7.50 15.62 17.09
C ILE A 123 7.69 14.74 15.85
N LEU A 124 7.52 13.42 16.01
CA LEU A 124 7.70 12.47 14.92
C LEU A 124 6.62 12.61 13.83
N ALA A 125 5.38 12.96 14.19
CA ALA A 125 4.33 13.22 13.22
C ALA A 125 4.61 14.47 12.39
N ILE A 126 5.08 15.56 13.01
CA ILE A 126 5.50 16.78 12.30
C ILE A 126 6.67 16.50 11.36
N LEU A 127 7.68 15.75 11.84
CA LEU A 127 8.81 15.34 11.00
C LEU A 127 8.35 14.47 9.82
N GLY A 128 7.46 13.51 10.07
CA GLY A 128 6.89 12.66 9.04
C GLY A 128 6.16 13.46 7.95
N LEU A 129 5.34 14.42 8.35
CA LEU A 129 4.62 15.34 7.46
C LEU A 129 5.58 16.09 6.52
N ILE A 130 6.68 16.61 7.04
CA ILE A 130 7.64 17.42 6.27
C ILE A 130 8.50 16.55 5.35
N VAL A 131 8.90 15.36 5.80
CA VAL A 131 9.84 14.50 5.07
C VAL A 131 9.17 13.69 3.95
N VAL A 132 7.90 13.31 4.12
CA VAL A 132 7.26 12.36 3.20
C VAL A 132 7.04 12.90 1.80
N GLY A 133 6.57 14.14 1.66
CA GLY A 133 6.31 14.74 0.35
C GLY A 133 7.53 14.68 -0.58
N PRO A 134 8.68 15.30 -0.20
CA PRO A 134 9.88 15.30 -1.03
C PRO A 134 10.41 13.90 -1.37
N VAL A 135 10.29 12.95 -0.44
CA VAL A 135 10.72 11.56 -0.66
C VAL A 135 9.84 10.89 -1.71
N LEU A 136 8.52 11.06 -1.64
CA LEU A 136 7.59 10.49 -2.62
C LEU A 136 7.79 11.09 -4.02
N ASP A 137 7.99 12.41 -4.11
CA ASP A 137 8.20 13.08 -5.40
C ASP A 137 9.49 12.57 -6.06
N THR A 138 10.58 12.48 -5.30
CA THR A 138 11.87 11.98 -5.79
C THR A 138 11.74 10.54 -6.29
N PHE A 139 11.08 9.68 -5.51
CA PHE A 139 10.89 8.28 -5.86
C PHE A 139 10.01 8.12 -7.11
N SER A 140 8.89 8.84 -7.20
CA SER A 140 7.95 8.77 -8.32
C SER A 140 8.60 9.21 -9.62
N ASN A 141 9.38 10.31 -9.59
CA ASN A 141 10.13 10.79 -10.75
C ASN A 141 11.22 9.81 -11.20
N ALA A 142 11.97 9.24 -10.26
CA ALA A 142 13.01 8.26 -10.57
C ALA A 142 12.43 6.99 -11.21
N LEU A 143 11.33 6.46 -10.64
CA LEU A 143 10.63 5.30 -11.16
C LEU A 143 10.02 5.60 -12.53
N GLY A 144 9.51 6.81 -12.72
CA GLY A 144 8.94 7.24 -13.99
C GLY A 144 9.96 7.25 -15.13
N ASN A 145 11.11 7.84 -14.88
CA ASN A 145 12.23 7.83 -15.82
C ASN A 145 12.70 6.41 -16.15
N PHE A 146 12.70 5.51 -15.16
CA PHE A 146 13.10 4.13 -15.34
C PHE A 146 12.14 3.35 -16.26
N VAL A 147 10.83 3.43 -16.00
CA VAL A 147 9.81 2.76 -16.84
C VAL A 147 9.86 3.30 -18.27
N HIS A 148 9.97 4.62 -18.42
CA HIS A 148 10.09 5.25 -19.73
C HIS A 148 11.28 4.74 -20.56
N ALA A 149 12.43 4.57 -19.92
CA ALA A 149 13.63 4.06 -20.58
C ALA A 149 13.43 2.62 -21.08
N LEU A 150 12.74 1.77 -20.30
CA LEU A 150 12.44 0.39 -20.68
C LEU A 150 11.49 0.30 -21.87
N ILE A 151 10.44 1.13 -21.89
CA ILE A 151 9.49 1.21 -23.02
C ILE A 151 10.22 1.63 -24.29
N ASN A 152 11.03 2.70 -24.22
CA ASN A 152 11.79 3.19 -25.38
C ASN A 152 12.82 2.17 -25.90
N ALA A 153 13.34 1.30 -25.03
CA ALA A 153 14.25 0.22 -25.40
C ALA A 153 13.54 -1.02 -25.97
N GLY A 154 12.20 -1.03 -26.03
CA GLY A 154 11.42 -2.20 -26.47
C GLY A 154 11.41 -3.36 -25.47
N LEU A 155 11.80 -3.11 -24.21
CA LEU A 155 11.90 -4.11 -23.14
C LEU A 155 10.64 -4.14 -22.27
N LEU A 156 9.47 -4.09 -22.91
CA LEU A 156 8.17 -4.02 -22.22
C LEU A 156 8.00 -5.11 -21.15
N PRO A 157 8.26 -6.42 -21.41
CA PRO A 157 8.09 -7.43 -20.38
C PRO A 157 9.00 -7.23 -19.16
N ILE A 158 10.15 -6.54 -19.30
CA ILE A 158 11.05 -6.27 -18.18
C ILE A 158 10.54 -5.10 -17.33
N ALA A 159 9.70 -4.23 -17.88
CA ALA A 159 9.06 -3.14 -17.14
C ALA A 159 8.13 -3.64 -16.02
N ASP A 160 7.64 -4.87 -16.13
CA ASP A 160 6.81 -5.50 -15.09
C ASP A 160 7.57 -5.74 -13.77
N ILE A 161 8.89 -5.94 -13.82
CA ILE A 161 9.72 -6.18 -12.62
C ILE A 161 9.60 -5.05 -11.60
N PRO A 162 9.91 -3.78 -11.93
CA PRO A 162 9.73 -2.67 -11.01
C PRO A 162 8.25 -2.38 -10.72
N ILE A 163 7.35 -2.58 -11.68
CA ILE A 163 5.91 -2.30 -11.54
C ILE A 163 5.30 -3.21 -10.48
N GLU A 164 5.48 -4.52 -10.55
CA GLU A 164 4.91 -5.46 -9.59
C GLU A 164 5.48 -5.29 -8.17
N VAL A 165 6.76 -4.94 -8.04
CA VAL A 165 7.37 -4.61 -6.74
C VAL A 165 6.66 -3.40 -6.13
N ALA A 166 6.53 -2.34 -6.90
CA ALA A 166 5.94 -1.11 -6.43
C ALA A 166 4.43 -1.26 -6.17
N LYS A 167 3.70 -2.06 -6.96
CA LYS A 167 2.30 -2.44 -6.68
C LYS A 167 2.18 -3.09 -5.31
N VAL A 168 2.94 -4.15 -5.04
CA VAL A 168 2.92 -4.87 -3.76
C VAL A 168 3.31 -3.98 -2.57
N LEU A 169 4.14 -2.96 -2.80
CA LEU A 169 4.50 -1.95 -1.81
C LEU A 169 3.49 -0.80 -1.69
N PHE A 170 2.32 -0.92 -2.34
CA PHE A 170 1.25 0.09 -2.39
C PHE A 170 1.69 1.44 -3.00
N LEU A 171 2.65 1.38 -3.92
CA LEU A 171 3.11 2.51 -4.73
C LEU A 171 2.44 2.49 -6.12
N ASN A 172 1.40 1.67 -6.30
CA ASN A 172 0.65 1.55 -7.56
C ASN A 172 0.05 2.88 -7.99
N ASN A 173 -0.55 3.65 -7.08
CA ASN A 173 -1.10 4.97 -7.40
C ASN A 173 -0.02 5.99 -7.78
N ALA A 174 1.17 5.91 -7.17
CA ALA A 174 2.30 6.76 -7.51
C ALA A 174 2.85 6.43 -8.90
N ILE A 175 2.94 5.15 -9.27
CA ILE A 175 3.29 4.76 -10.64
C ILE A 175 2.20 5.15 -11.62
N ASN A 176 0.96 4.81 -11.35
CA ASN A 176 -0.12 4.97 -12.31
C ASN A 176 -0.35 6.46 -12.61
N HIS A 177 -0.61 7.27 -11.59
CA HIS A 177 -0.86 8.71 -11.79
C HIS A 177 0.39 9.54 -12.03
N GLY A 178 1.53 9.18 -11.40
CA GLY A 178 2.77 9.94 -11.52
C GLY A 178 3.56 9.61 -12.79
N VAL A 179 3.36 8.43 -13.37
CA VAL A 179 4.13 7.94 -14.51
C VAL A 179 3.21 7.46 -15.62
N LEU A 180 2.61 6.28 -15.49
CA LEU A 180 2.02 5.57 -16.63
C LEU A 180 0.88 6.34 -17.30
N ALA A 181 0.02 7.01 -16.53
CA ALA A 181 -1.11 7.75 -17.08
C ALA A 181 -0.68 8.99 -17.90
N PRO A 182 0.24 9.87 -17.41
CA PRO A 182 0.83 10.91 -18.25
C PRO A 182 1.44 10.39 -19.56
N LEU A 183 2.15 9.26 -19.50
CA LEU A 183 2.80 8.69 -20.68
C LEU A 183 1.80 8.11 -21.66
N GLY A 184 0.85 7.34 -21.15
CA GLY A 184 -0.22 6.78 -21.96
C GLY A 184 -1.10 7.86 -22.56
N ALA A 185 -1.33 8.98 -21.88
CA ALA A 185 -2.07 10.11 -22.44
C ALA A 185 -1.31 10.75 -23.62
N ALA A 186 0.01 10.94 -23.47
CA ALA A 186 0.86 11.47 -24.53
C ALA A 186 0.91 10.52 -25.75
N ASP A 187 1.05 9.21 -25.52
CA ASP A 187 1.13 8.23 -26.59
C ASP A 187 -0.23 8.01 -27.28
N ALA A 188 -1.32 7.93 -26.51
CA ALA A 188 -2.67 7.84 -27.05
C ALA A 188 -3.06 9.06 -27.89
N ALA A 189 -2.60 10.27 -27.51
CA ALA A 189 -2.83 11.46 -28.31
C ALA A 189 -2.14 11.39 -29.69
N LYS A 190 -1.01 10.68 -29.79
CA LYS A 190 -0.23 10.56 -31.03
C LYS A 190 -0.65 9.34 -31.87
N ASN A 191 -0.87 8.20 -31.22
CA ASN A 191 -1.04 6.90 -31.86
C ASN A 191 -2.48 6.36 -31.74
N GLY A 192 -3.37 7.02 -30.99
CA GLY A 192 -4.76 6.61 -30.74
C GLY A 192 -4.91 5.47 -29.71
N ARG A 193 -3.81 4.96 -29.18
CA ARG A 193 -3.71 3.84 -28.22
C ARG A 193 -2.45 4.00 -27.38
N ALA A 194 -2.43 3.37 -26.22
CA ALA A 194 -1.31 3.40 -25.29
C ALA A 194 -1.28 2.12 -24.44
N ILE A 195 -0.15 1.42 -24.43
CA ILE A 195 0.04 0.21 -23.63
C ILE A 195 0.25 0.54 -22.15
N GLU A 196 0.70 1.75 -21.83
CA GLU A 196 1.00 2.22 -20.48
C GLU A 196 -0.21 2.10 -19.54
N PHE A 197 -1.43 2.24 -20.07
CA PHE A 197 -2.67 2.07 -19.31
C PHE A 197 -2.95 0.63 -18.90
N LEU A 198 -2.35 -0.36 -19.57
CA LEU A 198 -2.60 -1.79 -19.36
C LEU A 198 -1.58 -2.46 -18.44
N LEU A 199 -0.37 -1.89 -18.31
CA LEU A 199 0.74 -2.52 -17.57
C LEU A 199 0.41 -2.68 -16.08
N GLU A 200 -0.11 -1.65 -15.43
CA GLU A 200 -0.40 -1.70 -13.99
C GLU A 200 -1.77 -2.34 -13.69
N THR A 201 -2.77 -2.05 -14.52
CA THR A 201 -4.19 -2.39 -14.31
C THR A 201 -4.54 -3.85 -14.62
N ASN A 202 -3.54 -4.68 -14.96
CA ASN A 202 -3.74 -6.09 -15.24
C ASN A 202 -4.12 -6.90 -13.97
N PRO A 203 -5.31 -7.52 -13.91
CA PRO A 203 -5.74 -8.28 -12.74
C PRO A 203 -5.23 -9.73 -12.73
N GLY A 204 -4.67 -10.21 -13.84
CA GLY A 204 -4.27 -11.60 -14.04
C GLY A 204 -3.30 -12.16 -12.99
N PRO A 205 -2.16 -11.49 -12.73
CA PRO A 205 -1.20 -11.94 -11.71
C PRO A 205 -1.85 -12.04 -10.32
N GLY A 206 -2.58 -11.00 -9.91
CA GLY A 206 -3.28 -10.98 -8.63
C GLY A 206 -4.35 -12.07 -8.49
N LEU A 207 -5.13 -12.32 -9.54
CA LEU A 207 -6.12 -13.42 -9.54
C LEU A 207 -5.43 -14.79 -9.42
N GLY A 208 -4.34 -15.00 -10.18
CA GLY A 208 -3.55 -16.22 -10.10
C GLY A 208 -3.00 -16.47 -8.70
N LEU A 209 -2.46 -15.44 -8.05
CA LEU A 209 -1.97 -15.50 -6.67
C LEU A 209 -3.07 -15.90 -5.69
N LEU A 210 -4.19 -15.20 -5.71
CA LEU A 210 -5.28 -15.41 -4.77
C LEU A 210 -5.88 -16.82 -4.96
N THR A 211 -5.98 -17.26 -6.21
CA THR A 211 -6.41 -18.63 -6.54
C THR A 211 -5.44 -19.67 -5.99
N ALA A 212 -4.13 -19.43 -6.10
CA ALA A 212 -3.12 -20.31 -5.50
C ALA A 212 -3.24 -20.35 -3.96
N PHE A 213 -3.48 -19.22 -3.30
CA PHE A 213 -3.73 -19.20 -1.85
C PHE A 213 -5.04 -19.88 -1.45
N TRP A 214 -6.08 -19.78 -2.27
CA TRP A 214 -7.35 -20.46 -2.02
C TRP A 214 -7.20 -21.99 -2.08
N PHE A 215 -6.55 -22.52 -3.12
CA PHE A 215 -6.38 -23.96 -3.27
C PHE A 215 -5.27 -24.52 -2.37
N ALA A 216 -4.07 -23.94 -2.43
CA ALA A 216 -2.85 -24.48 -1.82
C ALA A 216 -2.37 -23.76 -0.55
N GLY A 217 -2.97 -22.61 -0.20
CA GLY A 217 -2.61 -21.87 1.00
C GLY A 217 -3.01 -22.55 2.31
N LYS A 218 -2.66 -21.92 3.45
CA LYS A 218 -3.00 -22.39 4.79
C LYS A 218 -3.44 -21.24 5.70
N GLY A 219 -4.18 -21.58 6.77
CA GLY A 219 -4.58 -20.63 7.81
C GLY A 219 -5.44 -19.47 7.30
N LEU A 220 -5.19 -18.27 7.85
CA LEU A 220 -5.97 -17.06 7.53
C LEU A 220 -5.91 -16.71 6.03
N ALA A 221 -4.75 -16.85 5.38
CA ALA A 221 -4.60 -16.53 3.97
C ALA A 221 -5.51 -17.38 3.08
N LYS A 222 -5.64 -18.69 3.35
CA LYS A 222 -6.57 -19.55 2.60
C LYS A 222 -8.03 -19.18 2.85
N ALA A 223 -8.38 -18.91 4.11
CA ALA A 223 -9.76 -18.58 4.49
C ALA A 223 -10.24 -17.24 3.91
N SER A 224 -9.36 -16.24 3.83
CA SER A 224 -9.70 -14.91 3.29
C SER A 224 -9.60 -14.80 1.77
N ALA A 225 -8.91 -15.74 1.09
CA ALA A 225 -8.67 -15.66 -0.35
C ALA A 225 -9.94 -15.59 -1.21
N PRO A 226 -11.02 -16.37 -0.98
CA PRO A 226 -12.24 -16.26 -1.79
C PRO A 226 -12.89 -14.88 -1.75
N GLY A 227 -12.95 -14.26 -0.57
CA GLY A 227 -13.47 -12.90 -0.43
C GLY A 227 -12.57 -11.88 -1.14
N ALA A 228 -11.25 -12.05 -1.04
CA ALA A 228 -10.30 -11.22 -1.76
C ALA A 228 -10.39 -11.39 -3.29
N ILE A 229 -10.67 -12.59 -3.82
CA ILE A 229 -10.85 -12.82 -5.27
C ILE A 229 -12.04 -12.01 -5.79
N ILE A 230 -13.16 -12.04 -5.07
CA ILE A 230 -14.38 -11.31 -5.44
C ILE A 230 -14.09 -9.80 -5.50
N ILE A 231 -13.44 -9.26 -4.47
CA ILE A 231 -13.07 -7.84 -4.39
C ILE A 231 -12.05 -7.46 -5.49
N HIS A 232 -11.02 -8.29 -5.68
CA HIS A 232 -9.95 -8.06 -6.65
C HIS A 232 -10.46 -8.11 -8.08
N PHE A 233 -10.97 -9.27 -8.48
CA PHE A 233 -11.22 -9.58 -9.88
C PHE A 233 -12.55 -9.02 -10.39
N LEU A 234 -13.60 -9.08 -9.57
CA LEU A 234 -14.92 -8.57 -9.95
C LEU A 234 -15.13 -7.12 -9.50
N GLY A 235 -14.47 -6.71 -8.42
CA GLY A 235 -14.51 -5.34 -7.91
C GLY A 235 -13.42 -4.44 -8.50
N GLY A 236 -12.39 -5.00 -9.15
CA GLY A 236 -11.28 -4.23 -9.73
C GLY A 236 -10.34 -3.63 -8.69
N ILE A 237 -10.33 -4.14 -7.45
CA ILE A 237 -9.58 -3.55 -6.33
C ILE A 237 -8.30 -4.33 -6.07
N HIS A 238 -7.20 -3.87 -6.66
CA HIS A 238 -5.94 -4.62 -6.71
C HIS A 238 -5.22 -4.65 -5.35
N GLU A 239 -5.44 -3.65 -4.50
CA GLU A 239 -4.80 -3.51 -3.19
C GLU A 239 -5.11 -4.67 -2.25
N ILE A 240 -6.18 -5.42 -2.48
CA ILE A 240 -6.61 -6.52 -1.60
C ILE A 240 -5.67 -7.72 -1.65
N TYR A 241 -4.91 -7.92 -2.74
CA TYR A 241 -3.97 -9.05 -2.84
C TYR A 241 -2.56 -8.71 -2.35
N PHE A 242 -2.17 -7.43 -2.28
CA PHE A 242 -0.82 -7.02 -1.85
C PHE A 242 -0.42 -7.60 -0.47
N PRO A 243 -1.30 -7.62 0.56
CA PRO A 243 -0.99 -8.23 1.86
C PRO A 243 -0.57 -9.70 1.78
N TYR A 244 -1.05 -10.44 0.78
CA TYR A 244 -0.71 -11.84 0.57
C TYR A 244 0.75 -11.99 0.14
N VAL A 245 1.21 -11.15 -0.80
CA VAL A 245 2.62 -11.12 -1.21
C VAL A 245 3.50 -10.66 -0.06
N LEU A 246 3.14 -9.59 0.65
CA LEU A 246 3.93 -9.09 1.78
C LEU A 246 4.06 -10.12 2.92
N SER A 247 3.07 -11.02 3.06
CA SER A 247 3.14 -12.10 4.04
C SER A 247 4.06 -13.27 3.64
N HIS A 248 4.27 -13.46 2.34
CA HIS A 248 5.13 -14.48 1.76
C HIS A 248 5.95 -13.85 0.63
N PRO A 249 6.99 -13.04 0.93
CA PRO A 249 7.65 -12.18 -0.06
C PRO A 249 8.18 -12.91 -1.30
N VAL A 250 8.51 -14.20 -1.20
CA VAL A 250 8.90 -15.04 -2.34
C VAL A 250 7.84 -15.07 -3.45
N MET A 251 6.57 -14.82 -3.12
CA MET A 251 5.47 -14.74 -4.08
C MET A 251 5.61 -13.56 -5.06
N ILE A 252 6.54 -12.62 -4.83
CA ILE A 252 6.88 -11.61 -5.84
C ILE A 252 7.36 -12.25 -7.15
N LEU A 253 8.03 -13.42 -7.07
CA LEU A 253 8.44 -14.17 -8.25
C LEU A 253 7.24 -14.63 -9.08
N ALA A 254 6.14 -14.98 -8.41
CA ALA A 254 4.90 -15.33 -9.10
C ALA A 254 4.25 -14.10 -9.73
N MET A 255 4.40 -12.91 -9.14
CA MET A 255 3.91 -11.65 -9.72
C MET A 255 4.66 -11.31 -10.99
N TRP A 256 5.99 -11.34 -10.96
CA TRP A 256 6.79 -11.17 -12.17
C TRP A 256 6.48 -12.21 -13.23
N ALA A 257 6.39 -13.50 -12.87
CA ALA A 257 6.06 -14.52 -13.84
C ALA A 257 4.69 -14.27 -14.49
N GLY A 258 3.70 -13.86 -13.71
CA GLY A 258 2.36 -13.53 -14.18
C GLY A 258 2.31 -12.28 -15.07
N GLY A 259 2.93 -11.18 -14.65
CA GLY A 259 2.88 -9.92 -15.37
C GLY A 259 3.74 -9.95 -16.64
N ILE A 260 4.96 -10.50 -16.59
CA ILE A 260 5.78 -10.79 -17.79
C ILE A 260 5.00 -11.64 -18.79
N SER A 261 4.30 -12.68 -18.33
CA SER A 261 3.49 -13.52 -19.22
C SER A 261 2.35 -12.75 -19.87
N ALA A 262 1.70 -11.85 -19.14
CA ALA A 262 0.63 -11.01 -19.67
C ALA A 262 1.15 -9.97 -20.66
N ASP A 263 2.29 -9.36 -20.39
CA ASP A 263 2.94 -8.41 -21.31
C ASP A 263 3.35 -9.08 -22.62
N ILE A 264 3.85 -10.32 -22.56
CA ILE A 264 4.11 -11.12 -23.77
C ILE A 264 2.81 -11.32 -24.57
N VAL A 265 1.69 -11.61 -23.91
CA VAL A 265 0.38 -11.72 -24.58
C VAL A 265 -0.01 -10.37 -25.21
N PHE A 266 0.18 -9.24 -24.51
CA PHE A 266 -0.09 -7.91 -25.08
C PHE A 266 0.74 -7.64 -26.34
N VAL A 267 2.03 -8.00 -26.32
CA VAL A 267 2.91 -7.86 -27.49
C VAL A 267 2.45 -8.74 -28.66
N ILE A 268 2.11 -10.00 -28.40
CA ILE A 268 1.67 -10.95 -29.44
C ILE A 268 0.37 -10.47 -30.11
N PHE A 269 -0.59 -10.02 -29.33
CA PHE A 269 -1.91 -9.60 -29.83
C PHE A 269 -2.01 -8.11 -30.17
N ARG A 270 -0.91 -7.35 -30.02
CA ARG A 270 -0.86 -5.89 -30.22
C ARG A 270 -1.90 -5.14 -29.38
N ALA A 271 -2.09 -5.55 -28.14
CA ALA A 271 -2.97 -4.86 -27.20
C ALA A 271 -2.29 -3.55 -26.74
N GLY A 272 -2.88 -2.41 -27.07
CA GLY A 272 -2.34 -1.09 -26.68
C GLY A 272 -1.09 -0.62 -27.46
N LEU A 273 -0.53 -1.45 -28.34
CA LEU A 273 0.63 -1.18 -29.23
C LEU A 273 0.20 -0.84 -30.65
#